data_AF-A0AAW2PGL7-F1
#
_entry.id   AF-A0AAW2PGL7-F1
#
_cell.length_a   1.000
_cell.length_b   1.000
_cell.length_c   1.000
_cell.angle_alpha   90.00
_cell.angle_beta   90.00
_cell.angle_gamma   90.00
#
_symmetry.space_group_name_H-M   'P 1'
#
loop_
_entity.id
_entity.type
_entity.pdbx_description
1 polymer ?
#
loop_
_entity_poly.entity_id
_entity_poly.type
_entity_poly.pdbx_seq_one_letter_code
_entity_poly.pdbx_strand_id
1 'polypeptide(L)'
;MRACVIEFRGNWDDHLPLMEFAYNNSFHSSVGLRKLEGPELVQQMVDKIQTVKKCLKAAQDRQKSYVDKHRREMEYEVGEKAFLKVSPWRGILRFGKQGKLSPRYIGPYEILERYRYDPSHILREPEIEVSEGLTYVKEPIEILD
;
A
#
# COMPACT_ATOMS: atom_id res chain seq x y z
N MET A 1 17.92 -19.13 -29.14
CA MET A 1 18.86 -18.96 -28.01
C MET A 1 18.34 -19.74 -26.79
N ARG A 2 18.32 -21.08 -26.86
CA ARG A 2 17.86 -21.98 -25.78
C ARG A 2 18.95 -23.01 -25.41
N ALA A 3 20.22 -22.70 -25.62
CA ALA A 3 21.31 -23.68 -25.55
C ALA A 3 22.26 -23.54 -24.35
N CYS A 4 22.23 -22.44 -23.58
CA CYS A 4 23.28 -22.20 -22.57
C CYS A 4 22.85 -22.38 -21.10
N VAL A 5 21.71 -23.03 -20.82
CA VAL A 5 21.22 -23.22 -19.43
C VAL A 5 21.63 -24.58 -18.84
N ILE A 6 22.25 -25.47 -19.62
CA ILE A 6 22.61 -26.83 -19.14
C ILE A 6 23.95 -26.86 -18.39
N GLU A 7 24.76 -25.80 -18.45
CA GLU A 7 26.10 -25.77 -17.82
C GLU A 7 26.14 -25.16 -16.41
N PHE A 8 25.07 -24.51 -15.95
CA PHE A 8 25.01 -23.95 -14.61
C PHE A 8 24.39 -24.95 -13.63
N ARG A 9 25.22 -25.59 -12.79
CA ARG A 9 24.75 -26.32 -11.60
C ARG A 9 24.55 -25.30 -10.46
N GLY A 10 23.30 -24.96 -10.16
CA GLY A 10 22.91 -24.02 -9.10
C GLY A 10 21.39 -23.97 -8.90
N ASN A 11 20.92 -23.32 -7.84
CA ASN A 11 19.49 -23.09 -7.63
C ASN A 11 18.99 -22.06 -8.66
N TRP A 12 17.79 -22.26 -9.21
CA TRP A 12 17.23 -21.38 -10.25
C TRP A 12 17.03 -19.95 -9.77
N ASP A 13 16.74 -19.77 -8.47
CA ASP A 13 16.53 -18.46 -7.86
C ASP A 13 17.79 -17.57 -7.94
N ASP A 14 18.99 -18.17 -7.90
CA ASP A 14 20.27 -17.45 -7.94
C ASP A 14 20.55 -16.85 -9.34
N HIS A 15 19.95 -17.43 -10.38
CA HIS A 15 20.17 -17.06 -11.78
C HIS A 15 19.02 -16.25 -12.37
N LEU A 16 17.91 -16.12 -11.64
CA LEU A 16 16.74 -15.36 -12.08
C LEU A 16 17.07 -13.90 -12.42
N PRO A 17 17.86 -13.16 -11.62
CA PRO A 17 18.22 -11.77 -11.95
C PRO A 17 19.02 -11.66 -13.26
N LEU A 18 19.92 -12.61 -13.52
CA LEU A 18 20.74 -12.62 -14.73
C LEU A 18 19.91 -12.93 -15.99
N MET A 19 18.95 -13.86 -15.87
CA MET A 19 18.03 -14.18 -16.96
C MET A 19 17.06 -13.04 -17.24
N GLU A 20 16.52 -12.39 -16.22
CA GLU A 20 15.67 -11.20 -16.39
C GLU A 20 16.44 -10.06 -17.03
N PHE A 21 17.69 -9.82 -16.61
CA PHE A 21 18.57 -8.85 -17.25
C PHE A 21 18.80 -9.19 -18.72
N ALA A 22 19.17 -10.43 -19.04
CA ALA A 22 19.41 -10.86 -20.42
C ALA A 22 18.15 -10.75 -21.29
N TYR A 23 16.99 -11.11 -20.74
CA TYR A 23 15.70 -11.01 -21.41
C TYR A 23 15.30 -9.55 -21.66
N ASN A 24 15.41 -8.68 -20.64
CA ASN A 24 15.08 -7.27 -20.75
C ASN A 24 16.03 -6.52 -21.70
N ASN A 25 17.28 -6.97 -21.84
CA ASN A 25 18.26 -6.40 -22.78
C ASN A 25 18.26 -7.04 -24.18
N SER A 26 17.53 -8.15 -24.37
CA SER A 26 17.48 -8.84 -25.64
C SER A 26 16.77 -8.01 -26.72
N PHE A 27 17.27 -8.08 -27.94
CA PHE A 27 16.64 -7.45 -29.09
C PHE A 27 15.36 -8.22 -29.46
N HIS A 28 14.21 -7.53 -29.44
CA HIS A 28 12.95 -8.15 -29.82
C HIS A 28 12.63 -7.80 -31.28
N SER A 29 12.75 -8.78 -32.17
CA SER A 29 12.63 -8.60 -33.63
C SER A 29 11.27 -8.05 -34.09
N SER A 30 10.20 -8.28 -33.31
CA SER A 30 8.86 -7.74 -33.56
C SER A 30 8.72 -6.25 -33.24
N VAL A 31 9.57 -5.72 -32.35
CA VAL A 31 9.57 -4.32 -31.92
C VAL A 31 10.71 -3.53 -32.59
N GLY A 32 11.69 -4.24 -33.18
CA GLY A 32 12.80 -3.64 -33.91
C GLY A 32 13.82 -2.90 -33.03
N LEU A 33 13.72 -3.02 -31.70
CA LEU A 33 14.53 -2.29 -30.72
C LEU A 33 14.90 -3.18 -29.52
N ARG A 34 16.01 -2.84 -28.86
CA ARG A 34 16.30 -3.29 -27.48
C ARG A 34 15.47 -2.45 -26.51
N LYS A 35 14.92 -3.06 -25.45
CA LYS A 35 13.99 -2.40 -24.51
C LYS A 35 14.58 -1.20 -23.75
N LEU A 36 15.92 -1.04 -23.74
CA LEU A 36 16.65 0.03 -23.04
C LEU A 36 17.29 1.09 -23.95
N GLU A 37 16.86 1.27 -25.20
CA GLU A 37 17.51 2.24 -26.08
C GLU A 37 16.76 3.58 -26.18
N GLY A 38 17.28 4.60 -25.46
CA GLY A 38 17.12 6.03 -25.78
C GLY A 38 16.91 6.94 -24.56
N PRO A 39 17.76 7.98 -24.31
CA PRO A 39 17.50 8.98 -23.26
C PRO A 39 16.17 9.71 -23.45
N GLU A 40 15.70 9.81 -24.70
CA GLU A 40 14.40 10.39 -25.05
C GLU A 40 13.22 9.52 -24.59
N LEU A 41 13.28 8.21 -24.77
CA LEU A 41 12.22 7.30 -24.31
C LEU A 41 12.17 7.22 -22.78
N VAL A 42 13.33 7.22 -22.13
CA VAL A 42 13.43 7.29 -20.66
C VAL A 42 12.77 8.58 -20.16
N GLN A 43 13.05 9.73 -20.79
CA GLN A 43 12.42 11.00 -20.43
C GLN A 43 10.89 10.96 -20.62
N GLN A 44 10.42 10.44 -21.75
CA GLN A 44 8.98 10.29 -22.01
C GLN A 44 8.30 9.37 -20.98
N MET A 45 8.97 8.30 -20.53
CA MET A 45 8.45 7.42 -19.49
C MET A 45 8.39 8.12 -18.14
N VAL A 46 9.44 8.86 -17.76
CA VAL A 46 9.47 9.65 -16.52
C VAL A 46 8.33 10.67 -16.50
N ASP A 47 8.14 11.41 -17.60
CA ASP A 47 7.08 12.42 -17.72
C ASP A 47 5.68 11.80 -17.62
N LYS A 48 5.48 10.62 -18.21
CA LYS A 48 4.23 9.85 -18.09
C LYS A 48 4.01 9.36 -16.66
N ILE A 49 5.03 8.83 -15.99
CA ILE A 49 4.95 8.41 -14.59
C ILE A 49 4.59 9.59 -13.68
N GLN A 50 5.23 10.75 -13.89
CA GLN A 50 4.90 11.97 -13.14
C GLN A 50 3.44 12.38 -13.38
N THR A 51 2.97 12.30 -14.62
CA THR A 51 1.57 12.59 -14.97
C THR A 51 0.61 11.64 -14.27
N VAL A 52 0.87 10.33 -14.27
CA VAL A 52 0.06 9.33 -13.57
C VAL A 52 0.04 9.60 -12.07
N LYS A 53 1.19 9.88 -11.45
CA LYS A 53 1.28 10.23 -10.02
C LYS A 53 0.44 11.47 -9.69
N LYS A 54 0.53 12.52 -10.50
CA LYS A 54 -0.28 13.75 -10.33
C LYS A 54 -1.78 13.47 -10.45
N CYS A 55 -2.19 12.70 -11.45
CA CYS A 55 -3.58 12.31 -11.65
C CYS A 55 -4.12 11.48 -10.48
N LEU A 56 -3.32 10.51 -9.99
CA LEU A 56 -3.67 9.69 -8.84
C LEU A 56 -3.84 10.53 -7.59
N LYS A 57 -2.89 11.46 -7.34
CA LYS A 57 -2.96 12.37 -6.19
C LYS A 57 -4.20 13.25 -6.25
N ALA A 58 -4.49 13.84 -7.40
CA ALA A 58 -5.69 14.65 -7.60
C ALA A 58 -6.99 13.84 -7.39
N ALA A 59 -7.01 12.56 -7.80
CA ALA A 59 -8.15 11.69 -7.55
C ALA A 59 -8.32 11.37 -6.04
N GLN A 60 -7.23 11.08 -5.33
CA GLN A 60 -7.24 10.89 -3.88
C GLN A 60 -7.71 12.15 -3.15
N ASP A 61 -7.24 13.33 -3.55
CA ASP A 61 -7.62 14.61 -2.93
C ASP A 61 -9.10 14.95 -3.20
N ARG A 62 -9.64 14.60 -4.38
CA ARG A 62 -11.08 14.68 -4.66
C ARG A 62 -11.89 13.74 -3.77
N GLN A 63 -11.46 12.49 -3.61
CA GLN A 63 -12.13 11.55 -2.70
C GLN A 63 -12.13 12.08 -1.27
N LYS A 64 -10.97 12.56 -0.79
CA LYS A 64 -10.83 13.17 0.54
C LYS A 64 -11.77 14.36 0.71
N SER A 65 -11.78 15.31 -0.24
CA SER A 65 -12.65 16.49 -0.14
C SER A 65 -14.15 16.15 -0.21
N TYR A 66 -14.57 15.14 -0.98
CA TYR A 66 -15.96 14.67 -0.99
C TYR A 66 -16.38 14.04 0.35
N VAL A 67 -15.49 13.24 0.95
CA VAL A 67 -15.73 12.62 2.25
C VAL A 67 -15.76 13.67 3.35
N ASP A 68 -14.79 14.58 3.37
CA ASP A 68 -14.63 15.59 4.41
C ASP A 68 -15.76 16.64 4.35
N LYS A 69 -16.27 16.99 3.17
CA LYS A 69 -17.44 17.90 3.02
C LYS A 69 -18.70 17.42 3.78
N HIS A 70 -18.83 16.11 3.99
CA HIS A 70 -19.99 15.52 4.68
C HIS A 70 -19.65 15.03 6.10
N ARG A 71 -18.42 15.24 6.56
CA ARG A 71 -18.03 15.01 7.96
C ARG A 71 -18.43 16.21 8.80
N ARG A 72 -18.98 15.95 9.99
CA ARG A 72 -19.04 16.94 11.06
C ARG A 72 -17.87 16.66 11.99
N GLU A 73 -17.08 17.68 12.29
CA GLU A 73 -16.12 17.61 13.38
C GLU A 73 -16.93 17.47 14.67
N MET A 74 -16.94 16.25 15.22
CA MET A 74 -17.55 15.97 16.51
C MET A 74 -16.41 15.96 17.51
N GLU A 75 -16.23 17.09 18.18
CA GLU A 75 -15.40 17.16 19.36
C GLU A 75 -16.20 16.66 20.55
N TYR A 76 -15.55 15.87 21.39
CA TYR A 76 -16.13 15.39 22.62
C TYR A 76 -15.31 15.93 23.80
N GLU A 77 -16.01 16.26 24.88
CA GLU A 77 -15.38 16.63 26.13
C GLU A 77 -15.22 15.42 27.05
N VAL A 78 -14.23 15.50 27.96
CA VAL A 78 -14.01 14.46 28.98
C VAL A 78 -15.23 14.39 29.88
N GLY A 79 -15.78 13.19 30.06
CA GLY A 79 -17.03 12.94 30.79
C GLY A 79 -18.30 12.92 29.93
N GLU A 80 -18.22 13.28 28.64
CA GLU A 80 -19.35 13.06 27.72
C GLU A 80 -19.55 11.59 27.39
N LYS A 81 -20.79 11.22 27.08
CA LYS A 81 -21.16 9.84 26.72
C LYS A 81 -21.26 9.68 25.20
N ALA A 82 -20.50 8.74 24.65
CA ALA A 82 -20.50 8.42 23.22
C ALA A 82 -20.83 6.93 22.98
N PHE A 83 -21.46 6.66 21.83
CA PHE A 83 -21.75 5.31 21.37
C PHE A 83 -20.61 4.77 20.50
N LEU A 84 -20.13 3.57 20.81
CA LEU A 84 -19.09 2.92 20.02
C LEU A 84 -19.70 2.18 18.83
N LYS A 85 -19.27 2.52 17.61
CA LYS A 85 -19.67 1.79 16.40
C LYS A 85 -18.93 0.45 16.34
N VAL A 86 -19.69 -0.64 16.29
CA VAL A 86 -19.11 -1.97 16.11
C VAL A 86 -19.09 -2.38 14.65
N SER A 87 -17.92 -2.81 14.17
CA SER A 87 -17.81 -3.51 12.89
C SER A 87 -17.97 -5.02 13.11
N PRO A 88 -18.58 -5.77 12.19
CA PRO A 88 -18.75 -7.21 12.34
C PRO A 88 -17.43 -7.96 12.13
N TRP A 89 -16.50 -7.87 13.06
CA TRP A 89 -15.31 -8.73 13.02
C TRP A 89 -15.68 -10.16 13.46
N ARG A 90 -15.01 -11.16 12.87
CA ARG A 90 -15.13 -12.56 13.31
C ARG A 90 -14.46 -12.69 14.69
N GLY A 91 -15.16 -13.27 15.67
CA GLY A 91 -14.56 -13.71 16.94
C GLY A 91 -14.51 -12.69 18.09
N ILE A 92 -14.77 -11.40 17.86
CA ILE A 92 -14.90 -10.43 18.96
C ILE A 92 -16.31 -10.54 19.54
N LEU A 93 -16.37 -10.89 20.82
CA LEU A 93 -17.55 -11.16 21.63
C LEU A 93 -18.66 -10.13 21.38
N ARG A 94 -19.75 -10.55 20.72
CA ARG A 94 -20.98 -9.77 20.63
C ARG A 94 -21.83 -10.10 21.84
N PHE A 95 -22.28 -9.08 22.57
CA PHE A 95 -23.48 -9.21 23.36
C PHE A 95 -24.65 -9.59 22.42
N GLY A 96 -25.21 -10.81 22.59
CA GLY A 96 -26.46 -11.24 21.95
C GLY A 96 -26.36 -11.94 20.58
N LYS A 97 -27.54 -12.16 19.96
CA LYS A 97 -27.75 -12.93 18.72
C LYS A 97 -27.11 -12.27 17.48
N GLN A 98 -26.34 -13.05 16.73
CA GLN A 98 -25.85 -12.68 15.39
C GLN A 98 -26.97 -12.85 14.36
N GLY A 99 -27.23 -11.82 13.54
CA GLY A 99 -28.25 -11.88 12.49
C GLY A 99 -28.67 -10.52 11.96
N LYS A 100 -29.63 -10.52 11.03
CA LYS A 100 -30.32 -9.31 10.55
C LYS A 100 -30.92 -8.58 11.77
N LEU A 101 -30.70 -7.26 11.86
CA LEU A 101 -31.11 -6.39 12.99
C LEU A 101 -30.22 -6.42 14.25
N SER A 102 -28.99 -6.93 14.20
CA SER A 102 -28.04 -6.73 15.30
C SER A 102 -27.71 -5.23 15.47
N PRO A 103 -27.58 -4.71 16.71
CA PRO A 103 -27.25 -3.31 16.95
C PRO A 103 -25.88 -2.96 16.34
N ARG A 104 -25.82 -1.80 15.67
CA ARG A 104 -24.60 -1.26 15.04
C ARG A 104 -23.73 -0.48 16.02
N TYR A 105 -24.27 -0.13 17.17
CA TYR A 105 -23.64 0.68 18.20
C TYR A 105 -23.81 0.03 19.58
N ILE A 106 -22.81 0.16 20.44
CA ILE A 106 -22.83 -0.33 21.82
C ILE A 106 -22.71 0.87 22.76
N GLY A 107 -23.57 0.89 23.79
CA GLY A 107 -23.44 1.60 25.08
C GLY A 107 -23.16 3.11 25.04
N PRO A 108 -23.70 3.90 25.97
CA PRO A 108 -23.14 5.21 26.24
C PRO A 108 -21.89 5.03 27.11
N TYR A 109 -20.69 5.15 26.52
CA TYR A 109 -19.41 5.10 27.22
C TYR A 109 -18.93 6.50 27.55
N GLU A 110 -18.40 6.71 28.75
CA GLU A 110 -17.79 7.97 29.15
C GLU A 110 -16.40 8.11 28.54
N ILE A 111 -16.13 9.28 27.97
CA ILE A 111 -14.83 9.61 27.39
C ILE A 111 -13.89 9.98 28.54
N LEU A 112 -12.89 9.14 28.77
CA LEU A 112 -11.92 9.29 29.86
C LEU A 112 -10.83 10.32 29.55
N GLU A 113 -10.32 10.31 28.32
CA GLU A 113 -9.25 11.22 27.90
C GLU A 113 -9.35 11.51 26.40
N ARG A 114 -9.01 12.74 26.00
CA ARG A 114 -8.83 13.11 24.59
C ARG A 114 -7.43 12.69 24.14
N TYR A 115 -7.36 12.00 23.00
CA TYR A 115 -6.09 11.61 22.41
C TYR A 115 -5.19 12.84 22.17
N ARG A 116 -3.97 12.81 22.72
CA ARG A 116 -2.94 13.79 22.40
C ARG A 116 -2.10 13.25 21.26
N TYR A 117 -1.91 14.08 20.24
CA TYR A 117 -1.05 13.74 19.12
C TYR A 117 0.37 13.47 19.61
N ASP A 118 0.83 12.23 19.46
CA ASP A 118 2.22 11.84 19.65
C ASP A 118 2.78 11.36 18.29
N PRO A 119 3.86 11.98 17.78
CA PRO A 119 4.56 11.53 16.58
C PRO A 119 5.00 10.06 16.62
N SER A 120 5.19 9.47 17.80
CA SER A 120 5.58 8.06 17.97
C SER A 120 4.48 7.07 17.54
N HIS A 121 3.20 7.46 17.62
CA HIS A 121 2.07 6.62 17.22
C HIS A 121 1.85 6.57 15.70
N ILE A 122 2.56 7.38 14.93
CA ILE A 122 2.48 7.38 13.47
C ILE A 122 3.56 6.47 12.92
N LEU A 123 3.14 5.30 12.44
CA LEU A 123 3.98 4.47 11.60
C LEU A 123 4.29 5.25 10.32
N ARG A 124 5.55 5.66 10.15
CA ARG A 124 6.00 6.24 8.89
C ARG A 124 5.99 5.13 7.85
N GLU A 125 5.44 5.42 6.68
CA GLU A 125 5.62 4.53 5.53
C GLU A 125 7.13 4.40 5.30
N PRO A 126 7.70 3.19 5.34
CA PRO A 126 9.13 3.03 5.07
C PRO A 126 9.40 3.55 3.67
N GLU A 127 10.46 4.35 3.51
CA GLU A 127 10.93 4.73 2.19
C GLU A 127 11.33 3.44 1.47
N ILE A 128 10.55 3.06 0.46
CA ILE A 128 10.87 1.91 -0.38
C ILE A 128 12.03 2.35 -1.26
N GLU A 129 13.26 2.09 -0.81
CA GLU A 129 14.44 2.17 -1.65
C GLU A 129 14.30 1.11 -2.74
N VAL A 130 13.93 1.55 -3.94
CA VAL A 130 13.97 0.69 -5.12
C VAL A 130 15.45 0.50 -5.44
N SER A 131 16.02 -0.63 -5.01
CA SER A 131 17.37 -1.04 -5.41
C SER A 131 17.46 -1.01 -6.95
N GLU A 132 18.63 -0.70 -7.51
CA GLU A 132 18.82 -0.63 -8.98
C GLU A 132 18.40 -1.92 -9.71
N GLY A 133 18.23 -3.04 -8.98
CA GLY A 133 17.70 -4.32 -9.47
C GLY A 133 16.19 -4.51 -9.40
N LEU A 134 15.38 -3.52 -8.97
CA LEU A 134 13.92 -3.62 -8.77
C LEU A 134 13.49 -4.74 -7.79
N THR A 135 14.39 -5.19 -6.91
CA THR A 135 14.10 -6.25 -5.94
C THR A 135 13.56 -5.65 -4.63
N TYR A 136 12.42 -6.16 -4.16
CA TYR A 136 11.79 -5.77 -2.89
C TYR A 136 11.99 -6.89 -1.85
N VAL A 137 12.64 -6.56 -0.74
CA VAL A 137 12.75 -7.45 0.42
C VAL A 137 11.63 -7.11 1.40
N LYS A 138 10.76 -8.08 1.69
CA LYS A 138 9.65 -7.90 2.62
C LYS A 138 10.12 -8.21 4.04
N GLU A 139 10.45 -7.20 4.81
CA GLU A 139 10.73 -7.37 6.25
C GLU A 139 9.41 -7.30 7.06
N PRO A 140 9.11 -8.31 7.90
CA PRO A 140 7.93 -8.28 8.76
C PRO A 140 8.12 -7.25 9.88
N ILE A 141 7.12 -6.39 10.06
CA ILE A 141 7.05 -5.47 11.21
C ILE A 141 6.39 -6.21 12.37
N GLU A 142 7.12 -6.40 13.46
CA GLU A 142 6.58 -6.96 14.70
C GLU A 142 5.74 -5.90 15.42
N ILE A 143 4.50 -6.25 15.78
CA ILE A 143 3.66 -5.44 16.65
C ILE A 143 3.90 -5.96 18.07
N LEU A 144 4.52 -5.14 18.92
CA LEU A 144 4.67 -5.45 20.34
C LEU A 144 3.31 -5.26 21.04
N ASP A 145 2.90 -6.27 21.81
CA ASP A 145 1.68 -6.30 22.63
C ASP A 145 1.76 -5.38 23.87
#